data_AF-X1MXN2-F1
#
_entry.id   AF-X1MXN2-F1
#
_cell.length_a   1.000
_cell.length_b   1.000
_cell.length_c   1.000
_cell.angle_alpha   90.00
_cell.angle_beta   90.00
_cell.angle_gamma   90.00
#
_symmetry.space_group_name_H-M   'P 1'
#
loop_
_entity.id
_entity.type
_entity.pdbx_description
1 polymer ?
#
loop_
_entity_poly.entity_id
_entity_poly.type
_entity_poly.pdbx_seq_one_letter_code
_entity_poly.pdbx_strand_id
1 'polypeptide(L)'
;SFYISQAHLTDIPEIISWLLNKNSRNTFMENMNNEFKQDNPLFSIEDTFSINDLIIITRASPAKSLGLGDIKGNLGIGADADINMLNLNLQEIDYASQIDEIKKAFSDIDTVIKNGIIVKQGEKINLNHKGALYWSKGTVNTQNYEKIMDKKKEFYKKYSSIFYESLKPNTDKIKLIKI
;
A
#
# COMPACT_ATOMS: atom_id res chain seq x y z
N SER A 1 11.39 5.56 -2.89
CA SER A 1 10.20 6.38 -2.64
C SER A 1 9.79 6.99 -3.96
N PHE A 2 8.70 6.54 -4.59
CA PHE A 2 8.16 7.16 -5.81
C PHE A 2 6.65 6.97 -5.86
N TYR A 3 5.93 8.00 -5.43
CA TYR A 3 4.58 8.35 -5.88
C TYR A 3 4.60 9.89 -5.94
N ILE A 4 4.68 10.44 -7.15
CA ILE A 4 4.73 11.89 -7.42
C ILE A 4 3.78 12.15 -8.57
N SER A 5 2.49 11.91 -8.35
CA SER A 5 1.47 12.50 -9.23
C SER A 5 0.60 13.49 -8.48
N GLN A 6 0.31 13.29 -7.18
CA GLN A 6 -0.53 14.23 -6.40
C GLN A 6 -0.24 14.32 -4.88
N ALA A 7 0.46 13.36 -4.23
CA ALA A 7 0.77 13.41 -2.79
C ALA A 7 2.00 12.55 -2.42
N HIS A 8 2.68 12.88 -1.33
CA HIS A 8 3.80 12.13 -0.78
C HIS A 8 3.32 11.07 0.24
N LEU A 9 4.06 9.98 0.40
CA LEU A 9 3.76 8.95 1.41
C LEU A 9 3.76 9.50 2.84
N THR A 10 4.51 10.59 3.07
CA THR A 10 4.58 11.30 4.35
C THR A 10 3.29 12.05 4.68
N ASP A 11 2.38 12.23 3.70
CA ASP A 11 1.12 12.95 3.88
C ASP A 11 0.00 12.01 4.38
N ILE A 12 0.25 10.69 4.43
CA ILE A 12 -0.74 9.70 4.88
C ILE A 12 -1.30 10.02 6.28
N PRO A 13 -0.51 10.40 7.30
CA PRO A 13 -1.06 10.77 8.61
C PRO A 13 -2.03 11.95 8.52
N GLU A 14 -1.75 12.94 7.67
CA GLU A 14 -2.62 14.09 7.46
C GLU A 14 -3.92 13.67 6.76
N ILE A 15 -3.83 12.85 5.71
CA ILE A 15 -5.01 12.30 5.01
C ILE A 15 -5.88 11.48 5.97
N ILE A 16 -5.26 10.67 6.85
CA ILE A 16 -5.96 9.91 7.89
C ILE A 16 -6.75 10.86 8.80
N SER A 17 -6.20 12.02 9.15
CA SER A 17 -6.91 13.00 9.99
C SER A 17 -8.19 13.51 9.33
N TRP A 18 -8.18 13.79 8.03
CA TRP A 18 -9.34 14.26 7.29
C TRP A 18 -10.43 13.18 7.15
N LEU A 19 -10.04 11.90 7.13
CA LEU A 19 -10.97 10.78 7.07
C LEU A 19 -11.64 10.53 8.43
N LEU A 20 -10.89 10.63 9.52
CA LEU A 20 -11.40 10.39 10.88
C LEU A 20 -12.13 11.59 11.49
N ASN A 21 -11.77 12.81 11.10
CA ASN A 21 -12.26 14.03 11.74
C ASN A 21 -12.73 15.04 10.70
N LYS A 22 -14.03 15.36 10.74
CA LYS A 22 -14.65 16.34 9.85
C LYS A 22 -14.07 17.75 10.04
N ASN A 23 -13.78 18.17 11.27
CA ASN A 23 -13.21 19.50 11.51
C ASN A 23 -11.83 19.62 10.85
N SER A 24 -10.97 18.60 10.96
CA SER A 24 -9.69 18.55 10.24
C SER A 24 -9.87 18.65 8.73
N ARG A 25 -10.84 17.93 8.17
CA ARG A 25 -11.20 18.02 6.74
C ARG A 25 -11.67 19.42 6.36
N ASN A 26 -12.55 20.02 7.16
CA ASN A 26 -13.08 21.37 6.92
C ASN A 26 -11.97 22.42 6.98
N THR A 27 -11.10 22.36 7.98
CA THR A 27 -9.95 23.27 8.11
C THR A 27 -9.00 23.17 6.93
N PHE A 28 -8.72 21.97 6.43
CA PHE A 28 -7.93 21.81 5.21
C PHE A 28 -8.59 22.50 3.99
N MET A 29 -9.93 22.43 3.90
CA MET A 29 -10.69 23.00 2.79
C MET A 29 -11.06 24.48 2.96
N GLU A 30 -10.81 25.10 4.12
CA GLU A 30 -11.21 26.48 4.45
C GLU A 30 -10.71 27.51 3.42
N ASN A 31 -9.52 27.30 2.86
CA ASN A 31 -8.88 28.25 1.94
C ASN A 31 -9.08 27.90 0.46
N MET A 32 -9.92 26.91 0.14
CA MET A 32 -10.22 26.54 -1.26
C MET A 32 -11.14 27.56 -1.95
N ASN A 33 -11.16 27.58 -3.27
CA ASN A 33 -11.98 28.49 -4.07
C ASN A 33 -13.48 28.26 -3.84
N ASN A 34 -14.26 29.34 -3.80
CA ASN A 34 -15.69 29.28 -3.47
C ASN A 34 -16.52 28.43 -4.45
N GLU A 35 -16.17 28.42 -5.72
CA GLU A 35 -16.80 27.58 -6.75
C GLU A 35 -16.68 26.09 -6.39
N PHE A 36 -15.48 25.65 -5.99
CA PHE A 36 -15.27 24.29 -5.51
C PHE A 36 -16.10 23.99 -4.24
N LYS A 37 -16.26 24.96 -3.34
CA LYS A 37 -17.06 24.74 -2.12
C LYS A 37 -18.55 24.59 -2.40
N GLN A 38 -19.07 25.32 -3.39
CA GLN A 38 -20.48 25.29 -3.75
C GLN A 38 -20.86 23.99 -4.45
N ASP A 39 -20.00 23.49 -5.32
CA ASP A 39 -20.31 22.34 -6.18
C ASP A 39 -19.77 21.01 -5.64
N ASN A 40 -18.95 21.01 -4.59
CA ASN A 40 -18.35 19.79 -4.06
C ASN A 40 -19.13 19.24 -2.84
N PRO A 41 -19.69 18.01 -2.93
CA PRO A 41 -20.43 17.39 -1.83
C PRO A 41 -19.57 17.10 -0.60
N LEU A 42 -18.23 17.13 -0.70
CA LEU A 42 -17.34 16.85 0.42
C LEU A 42 -17.50 17.82 1.61
N PHE A 43 -17.99 19.04 1.36
CA PHE A 43 -18.30 20.01 2.41
C PHE A 43 -19.55 19.66 3.23
N SER A 44 -20.48 18.89 2.66
CA SER A 44 -21.73 18.49 3.32
C SER A 44 -21.69 17.08 3.87
N ILE A 45 -20.64 16.30 3.59
CA ILE A 45 -20.45 14.97 4.16
C ILE A 45 -20.14 15.09 5.66
N GLU A 46 -21.05 14.56 6.48
CA GLU A 46 -20.88 14.41 7.92
C GLU A 46 -20.15 13.12 8.29
N ASP A 47 -20.22 12.10 7.42
CA ASP A 47 -19.63 10.80 7.68
C ASP A 47 -18.11 10.89 7.83
N THR A 48 -17.62 10.10 8.78
CA THR A 48 -16.20 9.93 9.08
C THR A 48 -15.90 8.45 9.14
N PHE A 49 -14.64 8.12 8.88
CA PHE A 49 -14.16 6.75 8.93
C PHE A 49 -13.92 6.37 10.40
N SER A 50 -14.15 5.11 10.72
CA SER A 50 -13.60 4.49 11.93
C SER A 50 -12.16 4.05 11.68
N ILE A 51 -11.42 3.76 12.76
CA ILE A 51 -10.10 3.09 12.65
C ILE A 51 -10.21 1.75 11.92
N ASN A 52 -11.32 1.04 12.08
CA ASN A 52 -11.54 -0.21 11.35
C ASN A 52 -11.66 0.02 9.83
N ASP A 53 -12.35 1.09 9.41
CA ASP A 53 -12.43 1.45 7.99
C ASP A 53 -11.05 1.80 7.43
N LEU A 54 -10.21 2.48 8.20
CA LEU A 54 -8.82 2.74 7.82
C LEU A 54 -8.01 1.44 7.64
N ILE A 55 -8.15 0.49 8.56
CA ILE A 55 -7.49 -0.82 8.44
C ILE A 55 -7.97 -1.54 7.18
N ILE A 56 -9.28 -1.48 6.89
CA ILE A 56 -9.85 -2.08 5.69
C ILE A 56 -9.24 -1.46 4.43
N ILE A 57 -9.30 -0.13 4.26
CA ILE A 57 -8.83 0.52 3.02
C ILE A 57 -7.31 0.48 2.86
N THR A 58 -6.53 0.46 3.96
CA THR A 58 -5.06 0.51 3.89
C THR A 58 -4.39 -0.86 3.95
N ARG A 59 -5.09 -1.92 4.37
CA ARG A 59 -4.52 -3.27 4.54
C ARG A 59 -5.37 -4.35 3.89
N ALA A 60 -6.58 -4.59 4.40
CA ALA A 60 -7.36 -5.77 4.03
C ALA A 60 -7.84 -5.70 2.56
N SER A 61 -8.39 -4.57 2.13
CA SER A 61 -8.88 -4.37 0.77
C SER A 61 -7.74 -4.47 -0.26
N PRO A 62 -6.60 -3.75 -0.12
CA PRO A 62 -5.47 -3.92 -1.04
C PRO A 62 -4.96 -5.37 -1.14
N ALA A 63 -4.86 -6.08 -0.01
CA ALA A 63 -4.42 -7.47 -0.02
C ALA A 63 -5.40 -8.39 -0.76
N LYS A 64 -6.71 -8.26 -0.48
CA LYS A 64 -7.76 -9.02 -1.17
C LYS A 64 -7.80 -8.72 -2.67
N SER A 65 -7.72 -7.44 -3.06
CA SER A 65 -7.72 -7.03 -4.47
C SER A 65 -6.52 -7.59 -5.26
N LEU A 66 -5.41 -7.88 -4.59
CA LEU A 66 -4.22 -8.51 -5.19
C LEU A 66 -4.26 -10.05 -5.14
N GLY A 67 -5.33 -10.67 -4.62
CA GLY A 67 -5.41 -12.13 -4.43
C GLY A 67 -4.54 -12.65 -3.28
N LEU A 68 -4.10 -11.77 -2.38
CA LEU A 68 -3.24 -12.08 -1.24
C LEU A 68 -4.00 -12.09 0.09
N GLY A 69 -5.33 -11.96 0.06
CA GLY A 69 -6.16 -11.74 1.25
C GLY A 69 -6.05 -12.83 2.33
N ASP A 70 -5.70 -14.06 1.94
CA ASP A 70 -5.53 -15.18 2.87
C ASP A 70 -4.23 -15.09 3.66
N ILE A 71 -3.18 -14.50 3.08
CA ILE A 71 -1.82 -14.44 3.66
C ILE A 71 -1.37 -13.04 4.05
N LYS A 72 -1.98 -11.98 3.53
CA LYS A 72 -1.63 -10.57 3.77
C LYS A 72 -2.84 -9.76 4.18
N GLY A 73 -2.57 -8.64 4.87
CA GLY A 73 -3.58 -7.65 5.24
C GLY A 73 -4.57 -8.12 6.30
N ASN A 74 -4.26 -9.20 7.01
CA ASN A 74 -5.06 -9.77 8.09
C ASN A 74 -4.14 -10.35 9.20
N LEU A 75 -4.72 -10.69 10.35
CA LEU A 75 -4.01 -11.27 11.52
C LEU A 75 -4.52 -12.67 11.88
N GLY A 76 -5.19 -13.35 10.94
CA GLY A 76 -5.72 -14.70 11.13
C GLY A 76 -4.62 -15.76 11.17
N ILE A 77 -4.99 -16.95 11.65
CA ILE A 77 -4.09 -18.12 11.62
C ILE A 77 -3.72 -18.43 10.17
N GLY A 78 -2.43 -18.54 9.89
CA GLY A 78 -1.90 -18.79 8.54
C GLY A 78 -1.50 -17.53 7.76
N ALA A 79 -1.81 -16.34 8.27
CA ALA A 79 -1.31 -15.09 7.71
C ALA A 79 0.19 -14.91 7.97
N ASP A 80 0.88 -14.20 7.07
CA ASP A 80 2.24 -13.76 7.34
C ASP A 80 2.23 -12.80 8.54
N ALA A 81 3.22 -12.95 9.43
CA ALA A 81 3.38 -12.09 10.60
C ALA A 81 3.93 -10.70 10.22
N ASP A 82 3.13 -9.95 9.46
CA ASP A 82 3.33 -8.55 9.07
C ASP A 82 2.47 -7.65 9.96
N ILE A 83 3.07 -7.12 11.02
CA ILE A 83 2.35 -6.43 12.12
C ILE A 83 2.92 -5.03 12.31
N ASN A 84 2.03 -4.04 12.47
CA ASN A 84 2.39 -2.71 12.92
C ASN A 84 1.74 -2.48 14.28
N MET A 85 2.52 -2.12 15.29
CA MET A 85 2.02 -1.72 16.61
C MET A 85 2.14 -0.21 16.75
N LEU A 86 1.00 0.43 16.94
CA LEU A 86 0.89 1.87 17.14
C LEU A 86 0.85 2.14 18.64
N ASN A 87 1.51 3.21 19.09
CA ASN A 87 1.38 3.68 20.47
C ASN A 87 0.08 4.49 20.62
N LEU A 88 -1.05 3.78 20.58
CA LEU A 88 -2.38 4.37 20.59
C LEU A 88 -3.36 3.45 21.30
N ASN A 89 -4.08 3.96 22.31
CA ASN A 89 -5.15 3.21 22.96
C ASN A 89 -6.47 3.43 22.21
N LEU A 90 -6.88 2.46 21.40
CA LEU A 90 -8.11 2.55 20.61
C LEU A 90 -9.40 2.53 21.44
N GLN A 91 -9.35 2.09 22.70
CA GLN A 91 -10.54 2.04 23.57
C GLN A 91 -10.89 3.38 24.20
N GLU A 92 -9.91 4.27 24.32
CA GLU A 92 -10.02 5.54 25.04
C GLU A 92 -9.90 6.76 24.11
N ILE A 93 -9.81 6.54 22.80
CA ILE A 93 -9.48 7.61 21.87
C ILE A 93 -10.70 8.45 21.49
N ASP A 94 -10.58 9.76 21.68
CA ASP A 94 -11.50 10.75 21.17
C ASP A 94 -10.93 11.39 19.88
N TYR A 95 -11.52 11.02 18.74
CA TYR A 95 -11.14 11.56 17.43
C TYR A 95 -11.28 13.08 17.34
N ALA A 96 -12.16 13.70 18.15
CA ALA A 96 -12.39 15.14 18.12
C ALA A 96 -11.22 15.93 18.73
N SER A 97 -10.64 15.43 19.82
CA SER A 97 -9.62 16.14 20.59
C SER A 97 -8.20 15.59 20.43
N GLN A 98 -8.04 14.32 20.04
CA GLN A 98 -6.75 13.62 19.99
C GLN A 98 -6.23 13.38 18.57
N ILE A 99 -6.68 14.16 17.58
CA ILE A 99 -6.32 13.94 16.18
C ILE A 99 -4.81 14.03 15.92
N ASP A 100 -4.10 14.89 16.65
CA ASP A 100 -2.64 15.02 16.53
C ASP A 100 -1.89 13.81 17.11
N GLU A 101 -2.42 13.19 18.17
CA GLU A 101 -1.87 11.94 18.71
C GLU A 101 -2.03 10.80 17.71
N ILE A 102 -3.17 10.74 17.03
CA ILE A 102 -3.41 9.78 15.94
C ILE A 102 -2.42 10.01 14.80
N LYS A 103 -2.30 11.24 14.32
CA LYS A 103 -1.33 11.60 13.27
C LYS A 103 0.08 11.17 13.65
N LYS A 104 0.49 11.45 14.88
CA LYS A 104 1.80 11.04 15.39
C LYS A 104 1.97 9.52 15.36
N ALA A 105 0.99 8.77 15.87
CA ALA A 105 1.02 7.30 15.89
C ALA A 105 1.10 6.67 14.49
N PHE A 106 0.48 7.28 13.48
CA PHE A 106 0.59 6.81 12.08
C PHE A 106 1.85 7.29 11.36
N SER A 107 2.42 8.44 11.75
CA SER A 107 3.69 8.92 11.22
C SER A 107 4.89 8.13 11.73
N ASP A 108 4.81 7.66 12.98
CA ASP A 108 5.91 7.02 13.70
C ASP A 108 5.41 5.77 14.43
N ILE A 109 5.30 4.69 13.67
CA ILE A 109 4.87 3.38 14.19
C ILE A 109 5.95 2.84 15.14
N ASP A 110 5.60 2.54 16.38
CA ASP A 110 6.54 2.08 17.41
C ASP A 110 7.27 0.80 17.00
N THR A 111 6.52 -0.23 16.62
CA THR A 111 7.10 -1.53 16.25
C THR A 111 6.54 -2.02 14.92
N VAL A 112 7.44 -2.46 14.04
CA VAL A 112 7.11 -3.05 12.74
C VAL A 112 7.72 -4.45 12.66
N ILE A 113 6.88 -5.44 12.41
CA ILE A 113 7.25 -6.84 12.20
C ILE A 113 7.00 -7.18 10.74
N LYS A 114 7.97 -7.83 10.09
CA LYS A 114 7.88 -8.35 8.73
C LYS A 114 8.25 -9.82 8.69
N ASN A 115 7.32 -10.66 8.26
CA ASN A 115 7.47 -12.12 8.25
C ASN A 115 8.01 -12.68 9.59
N GLY A 116 7.50 -12.17 10.71
CA GLY A 116 7.91 -12.58 12.06
C GLY A 116 9.23 -11.98 12.56
N ILE A 117 9.89 -11.12 11.77
CA ILE A 117 11.13 -10.45 12.14
C ILE A 117 10.82 -9.00 12.50
N ILE A 118 11.26 -8.54 13.68
CA ILE A 118 11.20 -7.13 14.06
C ILE A 118 12.15 -6.34 13.14
N VAL A 119 11.59 -5.45 12.32
CA VAL A 119 12.34 -4.56 11.42
C VAL A 119 12.45 -3.13 11.94
N LYS A 120 11.55 -2.73 12.86
CA LYS A 120 11.64 -1.49 13.62
C LYS A 120 11.15 -1.70 15.05
N GLN A 121 11.81 -1.10 16.03
CA GLN A 121 11.33 -0.95 17.41
C GLN A 121 11.85 0.36 18.00
N GLY A 122 10.94 1.32 18.24
CA GLY A 122 11.29 2.71 18.53
C GLY A 122 12.22 3.25 17.44
N GLU A 123 13.33 3.86 17.85
CA GLU A 123 14.36 4.40 16.93
C GLU A 123 15.21 3.33 16.22
N LYS A 124 15.16 2.07 16.66
CA LYS A 124 16.01 1.01 16.10
C LYS A 124 15.39 0.45 14.83
N ILE A 125 16.12 0.51 13.71
CA ILE A 125 15.70 -0.02 12.41
C ILE A 125 16.69 -1.08 11.92
N ASN A 126 16.17 -2.24 11.54
CA ASN A 126 16.94 -3.32 10.92
C ASN A 126 16.86 -3.22 9.39
N LEU A 127 17.94 -2.74 8.77
CA LEU A 127 18.04 -2.57 7.32
C LEU A 127 18.48 -3.83 6.56
N ASN A 128 18.79 -4.93 7.26
CA ASN A 128 19.29 -6.16 6.66
C ASN A 128 18.17 -7.12 6.20
N HIS A 129 16.92 -6.84 6.55
CA HIS A 129 15.79 -7.66 6.15
C HIS A 129 15.55 -7.56 4.64
N LYS A 130 15.66 -8.69 3.93
CA LYS A 130 15.38 -8.77 2.49
C LYS A 130 13.93 -9.20 2.27
N GLY A 131 13.21 -8.42 1.48
CA GLY A 131 11.86 -8.77 1.04
C GLY A 131 11.82 -9.93 0.04
N ALA A 132 10.60 -10.33 -0.30
CA ALA A 132 10.34 -11.30 -1.35
C ALA A 132 9.57 -10.64 -2.52
N LEU A 133 9.71 -11.18 -3.72
CA LEU A 133 8.95 -10.79 -4.89
C LEU A 133 7.84 -11.81 -5.13
N TYR A 134 6.60 -11.34 -5.04
CA TYR A 134 5.43 -12.12 -5.44
C TYR A 134 5.29 -12.10 -6.96
N TRP A 135 5.04 -13.25 -7.57
CA TRP A 135 4.85 -13.37 -9.01
C TRP A 135 3.83 -14.46 -9.33
N SER A 136 3.10 -14.29 -10.44
CA SER A 136 2.15 -15.30 -10.92
C SER A 136 2.68 -15.97 -12.19
N LYS A 137 2.43 -17.28 -12.31
CA LYS A 137 2.75 -18.03 -13.53
C LYS A 137 1.49 -18.22 -14.36
N GLY A 138 1.34 -17.42 -15.41
CA GLY A 138 0.34 -17.68 -16.45
C GLY A 138 0.76 -18.89 -17.29
N THR A 139 -0.11 -19.91 -17.40
CA THR A 139 0.04 -20.97 -18.40
C THR A 139 -0.82 -20.62 -19.60
N VAL A 140 -0.19 -20.38 -20.75
CA VAL A 140 -0.92 -20.16 -22.01
C VAL A 140 -1.12 -21.52 -22.67
N ASN A 141 -2.31 -22.10 -22.52
CA ASN A 141 -2.69 -23.32 -23.25
C ASN A 141 -3.26 -22.93 -24.62
N THR A 142 -2.39 -22.57 -25.56
CA THR A 142 -2.80 -22.39 -26.95
C THR A 142 -1.89 -23.20 -27.85
N GLN A 143 -2.49 -23.86 -28.84
CA GLN A 143 -1.76 -24.56 -29.90
C GLN A 143 -0.80 -23.63 -30.67
N ASN A 144 -0.97 -22.31 -30.54
CA ASN A 144 -0.20 -21.27 -31.23
C ASN A 144 0.93 -20.64 -30.39
N TYR A 145 1.22 -21.14 -29.18
CA TYR A 145 2.24 -20.53 -28.31
C TYR A 145 3.59 -20.35 -29.03
N GLU A 146 4.12 -21.42 -29.62
CA GLU A 146 5.41 -21.37 -30.35
C GLU A 146 5.38 -20.33 -31.48
N LYS A 147 4.31 -20.29 -32.27
CA LYS A 147 4.13 -19.31 -33.36
C LYS A 147 4.10 -17.87 -32.86
N ILE A 148 3.51 -17.62 -31.69
CA ILE A 148 3.51 -16.28 -31.06
C ILE A 148 4.93 -15.92 -30.60
N MET A 149 5.65 -16.87 -30.00
CA MET A 149 7.02 -16.66 -29.54
C MET A 149 7.99 -16.40 -30.70
N ASP A 150 7.85 -17.10 -31.81
CA ASP A 150 8.67 -16.88 -33.01
C ASP A 150 8.46 -15.49 -33.59
N LYS A 151 7.20 -15.08 -33.78
CA LYS A 151 6.87 -13.72 -34.22
C LYS A 151 7.43 -12.65 -33.29
N LYS A 152 7.41 -12.91 -31.97
CA LYS A 152 7.99 -12.00 -30.98
C LYS A 152 9.50 -11.87 -31.16
N LYS A 153 10.23 -12.98 -31.32
CA LYS A 153 11.68 -12.95 -31.56
C LYS A 153 12.03 -12.22 -32.87
N GLU A 154 11.28 -12.47 -33.94
CA GLU A 154 11.47 -11.78 -35.23
C GLU A 154 11.27 -10.26 -35.08
N PHE A 155 10.22 -9.83 -34.37
CA PHE A 155 9.97 -8.42 -34.10
C PHE A 155 11.16 -7.75 -33.38
N TYR A 156 11.68 -8.36 -32.31
CA TYR A 156 12.84 -7.81 -31.59
C TYR A 156 14.09 -7.75 -32.48
N LYS A 157 14.33 -8.79 -33.29
CA LYS A 157 15.46 -8.80 -34.23
C LYS A 157 15.38 -7.66 -35.26
N LYS A 158 14.17 -7.29 -35.70
CA LYS A 158 13.97 -6.28 -36.75
C LYS A 158 13.87 -4.85 -36.20
N TYR A 159 13.32 -4.67 -35.01
CA TYR A 159 12.91 -3.35 -34.50
C TYR A 159 13.51 -2.97 -33.14
N SER A 160 14.30 -3.84 -32.51
CA SER A 160 14.96 -3.56 -31.22
C SER A 160 16.48 -3.59 -31.34
N SER A 161 17.15 -2.93 -30.40
CA SER A 161 18.61 -2.98 -30.24
C SER A 161 19.08 -4.19 -29.43
N ILE A 162 18.16 -4.98 -28.89
CA ILE A 162 18.47 -6.15 -28.05
C ILE A 162 17.66 -7.38 -28.48
N PHE A 163 18.24 -8.57 -28.27
CA PHE A 163 17.55 -9.83 -28.48
C PHE A 163 16.50 -10.07 -27.40
N TYR A 164 15.40 -10.75 -27.78
CA TYR A 164 14.32 -11.07 -26.84
C TYR A 164 14.82 -11.92 -25.65
N GLU A 165 15.76 -12.83 -25.89
CA GLU A 165 16.35 -13.70 -24.87
C GLU A 165 17.09 -12.92 -23.77
N SER A 166 17.61 -11.74 -24.10
CA SER A 166 18.32 -10.85 -23.16
C SER A 166 17.38 -10.14 -22.18
N LEU A 167 16.06 -10.18 -22.40
CA LEU A 167 15.06 -9.57 -21.51
C LEU A 167 14.73 -10.43 -20.30
N LYS A 168 15.27 -11.65 -20.19
CA LYS A 168 15.03 -12.50 -19.02
C LYS A 168 15.64 -11.84 -17.77
N PRO A 169 14.83 -11.48 -16.77
CA PRO A 169 15.36 -10.86 -15.57
C PRO A 169 16.23 -11.86 -14.79
N ASN A 170 17.39 -11.41 -14.31
CA ASN A 170 18.16 -12.18 -13.33
C ASN A 170 17.44 -12.10 -11.97
N THR A 171 17.13 -13.25 -11.39
CA THR A 171 16.41 -13.36 -10.11
C THR A 171 17.22 -14.07 -9.01
N ASP A 172 18.50 -14.36 -9.24
CA ASP A 172 19.33 -15.23 -8.37
C ASP A 172 19.47 -14.69 -6.94
N LYS A 173 19.35 -13.36 -6.77
CA LYS A 173 19.51 -12.68 -5.48
C LYS A 173 18.17 -12.31 -4.82
N ILE A 174 17.03 -12.71 -5.39
CA ILE A 174 15.70 -12.32 -4.96
C ILE A 174 14.90 -13.56 -4.57
N LYS A 175 14.34 -13.58 -3.36
CA LYS A 175 13.39 -14.63 -2.96
C LYS A 175 12.10 -14.46 -3.76
N LEU A 176 11.76 -15.45 -4.58
CA LEU A 176 10.51 -15.47 -5.35
C LEU A 176 9.43 -16.25 -4.61
N ILE A 177 8.23 -15.68 -4.51
CA ILE A 177 7.04 -16.35 -3.98
C ILE A 177 6.02 -16.43 -5.11
N LYS A 178 5.61 -17.64 -5.46
CA LYS A 178 4.59 -17.85 -6.47
C LYS A 178 3.20 -17.67 -5.84
N ILE A 179 2.35 -16.89 -6.50
CA ILE A 179 0.92 -16.73 -6.19
C ILE A 179 0.05 -17.17 -7.36
#